data_AF-A0AAD6RKL3-F1
#
_entry.id   AF-A0AAD6RKL3-F1
#
_cell.length_a   1.000
_cell.length_b   1.000
_cell.length_c   1.000
_cell.angle_alpha   90.00
_cell.angle_beta   90.00
_cell.angle_gamma   90.00
#
_symmetry.space_group_name_H-M   'P 1'
#
loop_
_entity.id
_entity.type
_entity.pdbx_description
1 polymer ?
#
loop_
_entity_poly.entity_id
_entity_poly.type
_entity_poly.pdbx_seq_one_letter_code
_entity_poly.pdbx_strand_id
1 'polypeptide(L)'
;MEESNGIITEEEENATEINEIEQSKVRLMRAFVEREDPSVKEVDDLMIRRFLRARELDIEKASTLFLKYLSWRRSIIPNGFISPSEIPNELAQNKLFMQGVDKQNRPIVVVFGARHKPYKGGLEEFKRFVAYTLERICARMPAGQEKFVSIADLEGWGYTNSDIRGYLAALSILQV
;
A
#
# COMPACT_ATOMS: atom_id res chain seq x y z
N MET A 1 -5.93 -36.81 27.36
CA MET A 1 -5.29 -35.47 27.38
C MET A 1 -4.03 -35.46 26.48
N GLU A 2 -4.02 -36.14 25.34
CA GLU A 2 -2.82 -36.23 24.46
C GLU A 2 -3.04 -35.69 23.04
N GLU A 3 -4.26 -35.31 22.64
CA GLU A 3 -4.54 -34.85 21.27
C GLU A 3 -4.12 -33.39 20.99
N SER A 4 -3.82 -32.57 22.00
CA SER A 4 -3.49 -31.15 21.78
C SER A 4 -2.03 -30.89 21.40
N ASN A 5 -1.10 -31.82 21.67
CA ASN A 5 0.32 -31.61 21.43
C ASN A 5 0.78 -31.97 20.01
N GLY A 6 0.08 -32.87 19.30
CA GLY A 6 0.41 -33.24 17.91
C GLY A 6 -0.07 -32.21 16.87
N ILE A 7 -1.17 -31.50 17.16
CA ILE A 7 -1.74 -30.49 16.26
C ILE A 7 -0.85 -29.23 16.20
N ILE A 8 -0.28 -28.84 17.34
CA ILE A 8 0.61 -27.65 17.43
C ILE A 8 1.90 -27.87 16.62
N THR A 9 2.47 -29.08 16.67
CA THR A 9 3.70 -29.40 15.94
C THR A 9 3.51 -29.47 14.42
N GLU A 10 2.37 -29.99 13.94
CA GLU A 10 2.07 -30.05 12.50
C GLU A 10 1.77 -28.66 11.91
N GLU A 11 1.08 -27.78 12.66
CA GLU A 11 0.84 -26.40 12.25
C GLU A 11 2.13 -25.57 12.19
N GLU A 12 3.06 -25.77 13.13
CA GLU A 12 4.37 -25.12 13.14
C GLU A 12 5.28 -25.60 12.00
N GLU A 13 5.31 -26.91 11.72
CA GLU A 13 6.06 -27.47 10.59
C GLU A 13 5.52 -26.96 9.25
N ASN A 14 4.21 -26.97 9.06
CA ASN A 14 3.57 -26.47 7.83
C ASN A 14 3.79 -24.96 7.65
N ALA A 15 3.69 -24.16 8.72
CA ALA A 15 4.00 -22.73 8.67
C ALA A 15 5.47 -22.47 8.30
N THR A 16 6.38 -23.33 8.77
CA THR A 16 7.81 -23.24 8.45
C THR A 16 8.07 -23.56 6.98
N GLU A 17 7.49 -24.65 6.46
CA GLU A 17 7.60 -25.05 5.06
C GLU A 17 7.03 -23.96 4.11
N ILE A 18 5.87 -23.40 4.43
CA ILE A 18 5.27 -22.29 3.69
C ILE A 18 6.21 -21.08 3.66
N ASN A 19 6.85 -20.76 4.80
CA ASN A 19 7.78 -19.64 4.89
C ASN A 19 9.05 -19.88 4.07
N GLU A 20 9.57 -21.12 4.02
CA GLU A 20 10.72 -21.48 3.19
C GLU A 20 10.39 -21.39 1.69
N ILE A 21 9.21 -21.85 1.28
CA ILE A 21 8.72 -21.71 -0.10
C ILE A 21 8.61 -20.24 -0.48
N GLU A 22 8.01 -19.40 0.38
CA GLU A 22 7.92 -17.96 0.14
C GLU A 22 9.30 -17.30 0.01
N GLN A 23 10.24 -17.62 0.90
CA GLN A 23 11.61 -17.10 0.82
C GLN A 23 12.34 -17.52 -0.46
N SER A 24 12.17 -18.79 -0.88
CA SER A 24 12.73 -19.28 -2.14
C SER A 24 12.18 -18.51 -3.34
N LYS A 25 10.86 -18.28 -3.37
CA LYS A 25 10.20 -17.51 -4.42
C LYS A 25 10.60 -16.03 -4.41
N VAL A 26 10.83 -15.43 -3.24
CA VAL A 26 11.37 -14.06 -3.12
C VAL A 26 12.73 -13.97 -3.80
N ARG A 27 13.65 -14.91 -3.53
CA ARG A 27 14.98 -14.93 -4.16
C ARG A 27 14.90 -15.08 -5.67
N LEU A 28 14.03 -15.98 -6.17
CA LEU A 28 13.83 -16.19 -7.60
C LEU A 28 13.25 -14.95 -8.28
N MET A 29 12.20 -14.37 -7.72
CA MET A 29 11.59 -13.15 -8.24
C MET A 29 12.62 -12.02 -8.24
N ARG A 30 13.37 -11.82 -7.14
CA ARG A 30 14.44 -10.82 -7.03
C ARG A 30 15.44 -10.93 -8.17
N ALA A 31 16.00 -12.11 -8.41
CA ALA A 31 16.95 -12.33 -9.49
C ALA A 31 16.34 -12.01 -10.88
N PHE A 32 15.06 -12.33 -11.08
CA PHE A 32 14.35 -12.00 -12.32
C PHE A 32 14.18 -10.49 -12.49
N VAL A 33 13.66 -9.79 -11.48
CA VAL A 33 13.36 -8.35 -11.59
C VAL A 33 14.62 -7.48 -11.56
N GLU A 34 15.70 -7.89 -10.88
CA GLU A 34 16.98 -7.18 -10.89
C GLU A 34 17.67 -7.23 -12.26
N ARG A 35 17.43 -8.29 -13.05
CA ARG A 35 17.93 -8.38 -14.43
C ARG A 35 17.24 -7.38 -15.34
N GLU A 36 15.93 -7.18 -15.17
CA GLU A 36 15.15 -6.23 -15.95
C GLU A 36 15.35 -4.79 -15.46
N ASP A 37 15.56 -4.61 -14.15
CA ASP A 37 15.71 -3.30 -13.51
C ASP A 37 16.76 -3.33 -12.38
N PRO A 38 17.99 -2.87 -12.64
CA PRO A 38 19.08 -2.92 -11.65
C PRO A 38 18.83 -2.12 -10.37
N SER A 39 17.89 -1.16 -10.37
CA SER A 39 17.57 -0.37 -9.17
C SER A 39 16.85 -1.18 -8.08
N VAL A 40 16.37 -2.38 -8.41
CA VAL A 40 15.71 -3.28 -7.45
C VAL A 40 16.64 -3.76 -6.34
N LYS A 41 17.97 -3.64 -6.51
CA LYS A 41 18.96 -3.97 -5.48
C LYS A 41 18.71 -3.26 -4.14
N GLU A 42 18.10 -2.08 -4.17
CA GLU A 42 17.79 -1.29 -2.96
C GLU A 42 16.41 -1.63 -2.34
N VAL A 43 15.63 -2.49 -2.99
CA VAL A 43 14.29 -2.87 -2.51
C VAL A 43 14.40 -4.00 -1.49
N ASP A 44 13.65 -3.89 -0.40
CA ASP A 44 13.56 -4.90 0.66
C ASP A 44 12.77 -6.16 0.22
N ASP A 45 13.15 -7.32 0.76
CA ASP A 45 12.52 -8.61 0.51
C ASP A 45 11.05 -8.63 0.93
N LEU A 46 10.66 -7.88 1.98
CA LEU A 46 9.26 -7.79 2.39
C LEU A 46 8.41 -7.14 1.29
N MET A 47 8.97 -6.20 0.53
CA MET A 47 8.26 -5.60 -0.59
C MET A 47 8.01 -6.64 -1.67
N ILE A 48 9.04 -7.40 -2.07
CA ILE A 48 8.91 -8.47 -3.08
C ILE A 48 7.87 -9.52 -2.62
N ARG A 49 7.92 -9.92 -1.35
CA ARG A 49 6.97 -10.87 -0.74
C ARG A 49 5.52 -10.41 -0.86
N ARG A 50 5.24 -9.11 -0.69
CA ARG A 50 3.87 -8.55 -0.84
C ARG A 50 3.32 -8.75 -2.25
N PHE A 51 4.12 -8.52 -3.28
CA PHE A 51 3.70 -8.71 -4.68
C PHE A 51 3.49 -10.18 -5.02
N LEU A 52 4.33 -11.08 -4.48
CA LEU A 52 4.12 -12.52 -4.58
C LEU A 52 2.79 -12.94 -3.96
N ARG A 53 2.51 -12.52 -2.71
CA ARG A 53 1.25 -12.84 -2.02
C ARG A 53 0.03 -12.32 -2.78
N ALA A 54 0.11 -11.12 -3.34
CA ALA A 54 -0.97 -10.52 -4.14
C ALA A 54 -1.28 -11.28 -5.45
N ARG A 55 -0.40 -12.21 -5.87
CA ARG A 55 -0.53 -13.01 -7.09
C ARG A 55 -0.37 -14.51 -6.81
N GLU A 56 -0.78 -14.96 -5.63
CA GLU A 56 -0.80 -16.39 -5.27
C GLU A 56 0.57 -17.07 -5.44
N LEU A 57 1.64 -16.31 -5.17
CA LEU A 57 3.04 -16.72 -5.31
C LEU A 57 3.43 -17.10 -6.77
N ASP A 58 2.72 -16.57 -7.77
CA ASP A 58 3.06 -16.65 -9.20
C ASP A 58 4.17 -15.63 -9.51
N ILE A 59 5.37 -16.13 -9.83
CA ILE A 59 6.56 -15.30 -10.03
C ILE A 59 6.40 -14.37 -11.23
N GLU A 60 5.82 -14.83 -12.34
CA GLU A 60 5.72 -14.04 -13.58
C GLU A 60 4.71 -12.90 -13.41
N LYS A 61 3.53 -13.21 -12.86
CA LYS A 61 2.49 -12.20 -12.60
C LYS A 61 2.94 -11.21 -11.54
N ALA A 62 3.60 -11.68 -10.47
CA ALA A 62 4.14 -10.82 -9.42
C ALA A 62 5.24 -9.90 -9.96
N SER A 63 6.16 -10.44 -10.77
CA SER A 63 7.24 -9.66 -11.40
C SER A 63 6.70 -8.57 -12.33
N THR A 64 5.73 -8.92 -13.17
CA THR A 64 5.08 -7.95 -14.07
C THR A 64 4.41 -6.82 -13.29
N LEU A 65 3.66 -7.15 -12.24
CA LEU A 65 3.00 -6.17 -11.39
C LEU A 65 4.03 -5.29 -10.66
N PHE A 66 5.09 -5.90 -10.14
CA PHE A 66 6.14 -5.21 -9.39
C PHE A 66 6.91 -4.21 -10.27
N LEU A 67 7.33 -4.61 -11.47
CA LEU A 67 8.01 -3.71 -12.41
C LEU A 67 7.11 -2.55 -12.85
N LYS A 68 5.82 -2.82 -13.09
CA LYS A 68 4.82 -1.78 -13.37
C LYS A 68 4.68 -0.81 -12.19
N TYR A 69 4.61 -1.31 -10.97
CA TYR A 69 4.60 -0.50 -9.76
C TYR A 69 5.84 0.37 -9.61
N LEU A 70 7.04 -0.16 -9.86
CA LEU A 70 8.28 0.61 -9.79
C LEU A 70 8.30 1.75 -10.81
N SER A 71 7.88 1.48 -12.05
CA SER A 71 7.74 2.50 -13.09
C SER A 71 6.76 3.60 -12.68
N TRP A 72 5.60 3.22 -12.17
CA TRP A 72 4.62 4.16 -11.62
C TRP A 72 5.19 4.99 -10.46
N ARG A 73 5.87 4.34 -9.50
CA ARG A 73 6.44 5.02 -8.33
C ARG A 73 7.48 6.06 -8.74
N ARG A 74 8.35 5.77 -9.70
CA ARG A 74 9.32 6.75 -10.24
C ARG A 74 8.64 7.93 -10.93
N SER A 75 7.50 7.70 -11.58
CA SER A 75 6.74 8.75 -12.25
C SER A 75 6.04 9.68 -11.26
N ILE A 76 5.44 9.14 -10.19
CA ILE A 76 4.66 9.91 -9.21
C ILE A 76 5.53 10.46 -8.07
N ILE A 77 6.60 9.76 -7.69
CA ILE A 77 7.53 10.11 -6.61
C ILE A 77 8.98 10.16 -7.11
N PRO A 78 9.34 11.07 -8.04
CA PRO A 78 10.66 11.08 -8.67
C PRO A 78 11.81 11.33 -7.67
N ASN A 79 11.54 12.07 -6.59
CA ASN A 79 12.54 12.41 -5.57
C ASN A 79 12.53 11.44 -4.36
N GLY A 80 11.80 10.33 -4.45
CA GLY A 80 11.64 9.36 -3.35
C GLY A 80 10.67 9.80 -2.24
N PHE A 81 10.25 11.08 -2.21
CA PHE A 81 9.17 11.57 -1.36
C PHE A 81 8.31 12.62 -2.10
N ILE A 82 7.11 12.88 -1.57
CA ILE A 82 6.24 13.99 -2.01
C ILE A 82 6.29 15.06 -0.92
N SER A 83 6.76 16.26 -1.26
CA SER A 83 6.84 17.37 -0.31
C SER A 83 5.44 17.92 0.01
N PRO A 84 5.14 18.33 1.25
CA PRO A 84 3.91 19.06 1.58
C PRO A 84 3.66 20.30 0.71
N SER A 85 4.73 20.93 0.19
CA SER A 85 4.63 22.07 -0.72
C SER A 85 4.09 21.71 -2.12
N GLU A 86 4.10 20.44 -2.50
CA GLU A 86 3.52 19.94 -3.76
C GLU A 86 2.01 19.69 -3.67
N ILE A 87 1.48 19.59 -2.44
CA ILE A 87 0.09 19.25 -2.14
C ILE A 87 -0.57 20.23 -1.14
N PRO A 88 -0.33 21.55 -1.24
CA PRO A 88 -0.75 22.50 -0.21
C PRO A 88 -2.29 22.66 -0.14
N ASN A 89 -3.00 22.60 -1.26
CA ASN A 89 -4.45 22.74 -1.32
C ASN A 89 -5.14 21.49 -0.75
N GLU A 90 -4.57 20.32 -1.01
CA GLU A 90 -5.07 19.06 -0.49
C GLU A 90 -4.86 18.92 1.02
N LEU A 91 -3.70 19.33 1.53
CA LEU A 91 -3.42 19.36 2.97
C LEU A 91 -4.28 20.39 3.71
N ALA A 92 -4.48 21.58 3.14
CA ALA A 92 -5.28 22.63 3.74
C ALA A 92 -6.76 22.24 3.95
N GLN A 93 -7.27 21.26 3.21
CA GLN A 93 -8.64 20.77 3.38
C GLN A 93 -8.85 20.02 4.71
N ASN A 94 -7.77 19.58 5.39
CA ASN A 94 -7.85 18.88 6.66
C ASN A 94 -8.91 17.75 6.64
N LYS A 95 -8.92 17.00 5.53
CA LYS A 95 -9.93 15.98 5.23
C LYS A 95 -9.50 14.57 5.57
N LEU A 96 -8.25 14.39 6.00
CA LEU A 96 -7.69 13.09 6.31
C LEU A 96 -6.83 13.18 7.57
N PHE A 97 -7.05 12.25 8.49
CA PHE A 97 -6.29 12.12 9.72
C PHE A 97 -5.82 10.68 9.88
N MET A 98 -4.66 10.53 10.50
CA MET A 98 -4.10 9.24 10.84
C MET A 98 -3.71 9.30 12.31
N GLN A 99 -4.40 8.56 13.17
CA GLN A 99 -4.07 8.50 14.59
C GLN A 99 -4.48 7.15 15.16
N GLY A 100 -3.53 6.50 15.84
CA GLY A 100 -3.75 5.21 16.48
C GLY A 100 -3.78 4.01 15.53
N VAL A 101 -4.12 2.88 16.13
CA VAL A 101 -4.23 1.56 15.50
C VAL A 101 -5.51 0.89 16.00
N ASP A 102 -6.02 -0.07 15.24
CA ASP A 102 -7.17 -0.87 15.67
C ASP A 102 -6.76 -2.04 16.59
N LYS A 103 -7.73 -2.89 16.96
CA LYS A 103 -7.49 -4.08 17.82
C LYS A 103 -6.57 -5.13 17.18
N GLN A 104 -6.36 -5.08 15.86
CA GLN A 104 -5.45 -5.96 15.11
C GLN A 104 -4.12 -5.26 14.79
N ASN A 105 -3.85 -4.13 15.44
CA ASN A 105 -2.63 -3.33 15.26
C ASN A 105 -2.48 -2.80 13.81
N ARG A 106 -3.60 -2.53 13.13
CA ARG A 106 -3.64 -1.92 11.80
C ARG A 106 -3.74 -0.40 11.93
N PRO A 107 -2.91 0.39 11.25
CA PRO A 107 -3.04 1.85 11.24
C PRO A 107 -4.44 2.30 10.83
N ILE A 108 -5.01 3.27 11.55
CA ILE A 108 -6.34 3.83 11.24
C ILE A 108 -6.16 5.14 10.48
N VAL A 109 -6.93 5.25 9.38
CA VAL A 109 -7.08 6.46 8.58
C VAL A 109 -8.54 6.89 8.66
N VAL A 110 -8.79 8.14 9.01
CA VAL A 110 -10.13 8.74 9.04
C VAL A 110 -10.22 9.80 7.95
N VAL A 111 -11.22 9.70 7.09
CA VAL A 111 -11.45 10.60 5.96
C VAL A 111 -12.80 11.28 6.10
N PHE A 112 -12.84 12.61 6.00
CA PHE A 112 -14.06 13.42 6.08
C PHE A 112 -14.50 13.85 4.68
N GLY A 113 -15.53 13.19 4.14
CA GLY A 113 -16.03 13.43 2.78
C GLY A 113 -16.48 14.87 2.54
N ALA A 114 -17.20 15.47 3.49
CA ALA A 114 -17.70 16.84 3.39
C ALA A 114 -16.60 17.92 3.24
N ARG A 115 -15.36 17.58 3.60
CA ARG A 115 -14.20 18.49 3.50
C ARG A 115 -13.49 18.40 2.16
N HIS A 116 -13.80 17.40 1.33
CA HIS A 116 -13.20 17.26 0.00
C HIS A 116 -13.66 18.39 -0.94
N LYS A 117 -12.72 19.15 -1.52
CA LYS A 117 -12.97 20.28 -2.43
C LYS A 117 -12.21 20.06 -3.76
N PRO A 118 -12.80 19.38 -4.75
CA PRO A 118 -12.09 18.89 -5.95
C PRO A 118 -11.64 20.00 -6.90
N TYR A 119 -12.22 21.20 -6.76
CA TYR A 119 -11.91 22.36 -7.58
C TYR A 119 -10.65 23.12 -7.12
N LYS A 120 -10.04 22.75 -5.99
CA LYS A 120 -8.78 23.33 -5.49
C LYS A 120 -7.63 22.35 -5.72
N GLY A 121 -6.51 22.80 -6.28
CA GLY A 121 -5.32 21.98 -6.55
C GLY A 121 -5.38 21.07 -7.78
N GLY A 122 -6.59 20.65 -8.17
CA GLY A 122 -6.81 19.86 -9.38
C GLY A 122 -6.34 18.41 -9.26
N LEU A 123 -6.56 17.65 -10.33
CA LEU A 123 -6.42 16.18 -10.31
C LEU A 123 -4.98 15.71 -10.06
N GLU A 124 -3.98 16.43 -10.57
CA GLU A 124 -2.58 16.04 -10.40
C GLU A 124 -2.08 16.26 -8.96
N GLU A 125 -2.53 17.32 -8.30
CA GLU A 125 -2.26 17.50 -6.87
C GLU A 125 -2.97 16.42 -6.04
N PHE A 126 -4.22 16.10 -6.38
CA PHE A 126 -4.96 15.03 -5.71
C PHE A 126 -4.27 13.66 -5.85
N LYS A 127 -3.78 13.29 -7.03
CA LYS A 127 -3.01 12.05 -7.23
C LYS A 127 -1.77 11.99 -6.33
N ARG A 128 -1.01 13.09 -6.26
CA ARG A 128 0.14 13.20 -5.37
C ARG A 128 -0.27 13.12 -3.90
N PHE A 129 -1.40 13.72 -3.52
CA PHE A 129 -1.93 13.62 -2.16
C PHE A 129 -2.30 12.19 -1.77
N VAL A 130 -2.90 11.42 -2.70
CA VAL A 130 -3.20 10.00 -2.48
C VAL A 130 -1.91 9.20 -2.29
N ALA A 131 -0.92 9.38 -3.16
CA ALA A 131 0.38 8.71 -3.03
C ALA A 131 1.11 9.09 -1.72
N TYR A 132 1.11 10.38 -1.37
CA TYR A 132 1.65 10.89 -0.12
C TYR A 132 0.98 10.22 1.09
N THR A 133 -0.35 10.12 1.06
CA THR A 133 -1.15 9.47 2.10
C THR A 133 -0.76 8.00 2.25
N LEU A 134 -0.64 7.26 1.14
CA LEU A 134 -0.25 5.84 1.18
C LEU A 134 1.16 5.65 1.75
N GLU A 135 2.14 6.47 1.36
CA GLU A 135 3.50 6.41 1.93
C GLU A 135 3.48 6.67 3.45
N ARG A 136 2.65 7.61 3.91
CA ARG A 136 2.47 7.91 5.35
C ARG A 136 1.81 6.77 6.12
N ILE A 137 0.88 6.04 5.50
CA ILE A 137 0.28 4.83 6.07
C ILE A 137 1.35 3.74 6.20
N CYS A 138 2.10 3.47 5.13
CA CYS A 138 3.17 2.49 5.10
C CYS A 138 4.23 2.77 6.17
N ALA A 139 4.67 4.03 6.32
CA ALA A 139 5.64 4.43 7.34
C ALA A 139 5.16 4.23 8.79
N ARG A 140 3.85 4.08 9.01
CA ARG A 140 3.24 3.84 10.32
C ARG A 140 2.84 2.39 10.54
N MET A 141 3.00 1.51 9.55
CA MET A 141 2.70 0.09 9.71
C MET A 141 3.71 -0.53 10.68
N PRO A 142 3.25 -1.24 11.73
CA PRO A 142 4.12 -2.06 12.56
C PRO A 142 4.83 -3.15 11.75
N ALA A 143 5.95 -3.64 12.26
CA ALA A 143 6.64 -4.78 11.65
C ALA A 143 5.68 -5.98 11.53
N GLY A 144 5.66 -6.62 10.36
CA GLY A 144 4.75 -7.74 10.06
C GLY A 144 3.31 -7.34 9.73
N GLN A 145 2.93 -6.06 9.84
CA GLN A 145 1.62 -5.57 9.39
C GLN A 145 1.66 -5.14 7.92
N GLU A 146 0.66 -5.55 7.15
CA GLU A 146 0.53 -5.25 5.72
C GLU A 146 -0.82 -4.60 5.38
N LYS A 147 -1.69 -4.43 6.38
CA LYS A 147 -3.06 -3.92 6.24
C LYS A 147 -3.25 -2.66 7.07
N PHE A 148 -4.14 -1.79 6.60
CA PHE A 148 -4.62 -0.62 7.32
C PHE A 148 -6.16 -0.60 7.31
N VAL A 149 -6.75 0.25 8.15
CA VAL A 149 -8.20 0.46 8.20
C VAL A 149 -8.50 1.90 7.78
N SER A 150 -9.45 2.07 6.87
CA SER A 150 -9.97 3.37 6.48
C SER A 150 -11.41 3.52 6.97
N ILE A 151 -11.70 4.64 7.63
CA ILE A 151 -13.03 5.04 8.09
C ILE A 151 -13.40 6.30 7.32
N ALA A 152 -14.48 6.24 6.54
CA ALA A 152 -15.01 7.37 5.82
C ALA A 152 -16.22 7.94 6.56
N ASP A 153 -16.07 9.16 7.08
CA ASP A 153 -17.19 9.97 7.57
C ASP A 153 -17.82 10.70 6.37
N LEU A 154 -19.08 10.37 6.11
CA LEU A 154 -19.88 10.93 5.02
C LEU A 154 -20.91 11.95 5.52
N GLU A 155 -20.92 12.29 6.80
CA GLU A 155 -21.79 13.35 7.32
C GLU A 155 -21.49 14.67 6.60
N GLY A 156 -22.53 15.27 6.02
CA GLY A 156 -22.43 16.51 5.23
C GLY A 156 -21.80 16.35 3.84
N TRP A 157 -21.47 15.13 3.39
CA TRP A 157 -21.03 14.92 2.00
C TRP A 157 -22.20 15.16 1.03
N GLY A 158 -21.95 15.93 -0.02
CA GLY A 158 -22.96 16.23 -1.04
C GLY A 158 -22.36 16.55 -2.40
N TYR A 159 -23.18 17.06 -3.32
CA TYR A 159 -22.80 17.29 -4.73
C TYR A 159 -21.51 18.09 -4.91
N THR A 160 -21.27 19.12 -4.10
CA THR A 160 -20.05 19.94 -4.19
C THR A 160 -18.77 19.21 -3.81
N ASN A 161 -18.87 18.08 -3.12
CA ASN A 161 -17.75 17.23 -2.70
C ASN A 161 -17.56 16.02 -3.60
N SER A 162 -18.51 15.72 -4.49
CA SER A 162 -18.44 14.55 -5.35
C SER A 162 -17.43 14.77 -6.47
N ASP A 163 -16.41 13.90 -6.51
CA ASP A 163 -15.34 13.96 -7.51
C ASP A 163 -15.09 12.61 -8.17
N ILE A 164 -15.86 12.32 -9.22
CA ILE A 164 -15.72 11.09 -9.98
C ILE A 164 -14.31 10.92 -10.57
N ARG A 165 -13.66 12.02 -10.97
CA ARG A 165 -12.31 11.99 -11.56
C ARG A 165 -11.27 11.67 -10.49
N GLY A 166 -11.39 12.31 -9.32
CA GLY A 166 -10.59 11.98 -8.15
C GLY A 166 -10.74 10.52 -7.74
N TYR A 167 -11.98 10.01 -7.63
CA TYR A 167 -12.22 8.63 -7.25
C TYR A 167 -11.59 7.62 -8.22
N LEU A 168 -11.73 7.85 -9.53
CA LEU A 168 -11.08 7.01 -10.54
C LEU A 168 -9.56 7.08 -10.45
N ALA A 169 -8.99 8.26 -10.19
CA ALA A 169 -7.55 8.42 -10.02
C ALA A 169 -7.02 7.70 -8.77
N ALA A 170 -7.72 7.82 -7.64
CA ALA A 170 -7.37 7.10 -6.42
C ALA A 170 -7.44 5.58 -6.61
N LEU A 171 -8.52 5.08 -7.24
CA LEU A 171 -8.66 3.66 -7.57
C LEU A 171 -7.55 3.18 -8.51
N SER A 172 -7.22 3.97 -9.53
CA SER A 172 -6.14 3.64 -10.46
C SER A 172 -4.80 3.49 -9.75
N ILE A 173 -4.52 4.33 -8.75
CA ILE A 173 -3.32 4.25 -7.90
C ILE A 173 -3.33 2.99 -7.02
N LEU A 174 -4.48 2.64 -6.44
CA LEU A 174 -4.62 1.46 -5.59
C LEU A 174 -4.55 0.13 -6.37
N GLN A 175 -4.75 0.17 -7.68
CA GLN A 175 -4.77 -0.98 -8.58
C GLN A 175 -3.49 -1.14 -9.40
N VAL A 176 -2.50 -0.25 -9.22
CA VAL A 176 -1.23 -0.30 -9.99
C VAL A 176 -0.56 -1.64 -9.87
#